data_AF-A0A800DXH9-F1
#
_entry.id   AF-A0A800DXH9-F1
#
_cell.length_a   1.000
_cell.length_b   1.000
_cell.length_c   1.000
_cell.angle_alpha   90.00
_cell.angle_beta   90.00
_cell.angle_gamma   90.00
#
_symmetry.space_group_name_H-M   'P 1'
#
loop_
_entity.id
_entity.type
_entity.pdbx_description
1 polymer ?
#
loop_
_entity_poly.entity_id
_entity_poly.type
_entity_poly.pdbx_seq_one_letter_code
_entity_poly.pdbx_strand_id
1 'polypeptide(L)'
;MKKLTLIVLIASVVYSCGSSSKGQLTGVKAKKKWYSEKPFGTVLIPGGSFTMGKQDEDIAGSLSTPARTVTVTPFYMDETEITNSEYRQFVFWVRDSIIRTKLAMLAEESGGNTSSLSKYKFKDSTKGGGVYYKYMMDNYGSLGDINSPTEGKVLDWTEDLIFDTNEFPDVYYAEVMDSMYLHTDETFNGKRILDADKVVYTYFTFDNEEAARHKGKDRKSFIKKEELNIYPDTTVWVKDFNYSYNDPMHQDYFSHTAYDDYPVVGV
;
A
#
# COMPACT_ATOMS: atom_id res chain seq x y z
N MET A 1 71.50 -26.45 28.99
CA MET A 1 70.75 -25.21 29.28
C MET A 1 70.61 -24.26 28.10
N LYS A 2 71.63 -24.07 27.23
CA LYS A 2 71.58 -23.15 26.07
C LYS A 2 70.52 -23.45 24.99
N LYS A 3 70.11 -24.72 24.82
CA LYS A 3 69.03 -25.11 23.86
C LYS A 3 67.63 -24.81 24.41
N LEU A 4 67.45 -24.85 25.73
CA LEU A 4 66.17 -24.59 26.40
C LEU A 4 65.85 -23.09 26.44
N THR A 5 66.87 -22.25 26.64
CA THR A 5 66.75 -20.79 26.56
C THR A 5 66.38 -20.31 25.16
N LEU A 6 66.86 -20.99 24.10
CA LEU A 6 66.52 -20.66 22.72
C LEU A 6 65.05 -20.97 22.40
N ILE A 7 64.53 -22.10 22.91
CA ILE A 7 63.12 -22.50 22.71
C ILE A 7 62.17 -21.55 23.44
N VAL A 8 62.52 -21.11 24.64
CA VAL A 8 61.71 -20.15 25.41
C VAL A 8 61.71 -18.77 24.73
N LEU A 9 62.82 -18.36 24.12
CA LEU A 9 62.90 -17.10 23.37
C LEU A 9 62.09 -17.15 22.06
N ILE A 10 62.04 -18.30 21.40
CA ILE A 10 61.20 -18.49 20.20
C ILE A 10 59.71 -18.51 20.59
N ALA A 11 59.37 -19.19 21.70
CA ALA A 11 57.99 -19.23 22.20
C ALA A 11 57.47 -17.85 22.62
N SER A 12 58.33 -16.99 23.20
CA SER A 12 57.95 -15.61 23.55
C SER A 12 57.77 -14.71 22.33
N VAL A 13 58.52 -14.93 21.25
CA VAL A 13 58.34 -14.21 19.98
C VAL A 13 57.03 -14.62 19.29
N VAL A 14 56.64 -15.90 19.35
CA VAL A 14 55.36 -16.37 18.77
C VAL A 14 54.16 -15.84 19.56
N TYR A 15 54.25 -15.73 20.89
CA TYR A 15 53.20 -15.13 21.73
C TYR A 15 53.12 -13.59 21.62
N SER A 16 54.18 -12.94 21.13
CA SER A 16 54.26 -11.50 20.89
C SER A 16 53.65 -11.07 19.54
N CYS A 17 53.19 -12.02 18.72
CA CYS A 17 52.42 -11.72 17.52
C CYS A 17 51.03 -11.21 17.93
N GLY A 18 50.98 -9.90 18.19
CA GLY A 18 49.82 -9.22 18.72
C GLY A 18 48.59 -9.37 17.84
N SER A 19 47.46 -9.60 18.49
CA SER A 19 46.14 -9.33 17.94
C SER A 19 45.98 -7.81 17.77
N SER A 20 46.71 -7.23 16.81
CA SER A 20 46.40 -5.88 16.34
C SER A 20 45.02 -5.97 15.69
N SER A 21 43.99 -5.56 16.42
CA SER A 21 42.78 -5.06 15.81
C SER A 21 43.17 -3.78 15.09
N LYS A 22 43.78 -3.93 13.91
CA LYS A 22 43.81 -2.87 12.89
C LYS A 22 42.38 -2.34 12.88
N GLY A 23 42.19 -1.03 13.09
CA GLY A 23 40.88 -0.36 13.19
C GLY A 23 40.07 -0.43 11.89
N GLN A 24 39.97 -1.62 11.32
CA GLN A 24 39.25 -1.97 10.13
C GLN A 24 37.79 -2.05 10.53
N LEU A 25 36.97 -1.31 9.78
CA LEU A 25 35.53 -1.40 9.87
C LEU A 25 35.11 -2.83 9.52
N THR A 26 34.79 -3.64 10.53
CA THR A 26 34.40 -5.05 10.36
C THR A 26 32.92 -5.23 10.00
N GLY A 27 32.19 -4.13 9.81
CA GLY A 27 30.77 -4.11 9.46
C GLY A 27 29.87 -4.61 10.59
N VAL A 28 28.65 -4.08 10.68
CA VAL A 28 27.65 -4.64 11.57
C VAL A 28 27.14 -5.93 10.92
N LYS A 29 27.43 -7.09 11.53
CA LYS A 29 26.88 -8.36 11.07
C LYS A 29 25.36 -8.32 11.26
N ALA A 30 24.62 -8.52 10.17
CA ALA A 30 23.17 -8.59 10.20
C ALA A 30 22.73 -9.72 11.15
N LYS A 31 21.97 -9.37 12.19
CA LYS A 31 21.53 -10.32 13.23
C LYS A 31 20.48 -11.32 12.73
N LYS A 32 19.78 -10.99 11.64
CA LYS A 32 18.71 -11.82 11.06
C LYS A 32 19.04 -12.09 9.60
N LYS A 33 19.02 -13.35 9.20
CA LYS A 33 19.02 -13.73 7.79
C LYS A 33 17.68 -13.32 7.19
N TRP A 34 17.70 -12.54 6.13
CA TRP A 34 16.50 -12.18 5.39
C TRP A 34 16.09 -13.36 4.52
N TYR A 35 14.89 -13.88 4.73
CA TYR A 35 14.29 -14.90 3.87
C TYR A 35 13.17 -14.22 3.09
N SER A 36 13.19 -14.36 1.77
CA SER A 36 12.05 -13.97 0.94
C SER A 36 11.06 -15.11 0.99
N GLU A 37 9.94 -14.92 1.67
CA GLU A 37 8.79 -15.80 1.51
C GLU A 37 8.10 -15.49 0.19
N LYS A 38 7.50 -16.52 -0.42
CA LYS A 38 6.71 -16.39 -1.64
C LYS A 38 5.38 -15.73 -1.28
N PRO A 39 5.01 -14.58 -1.87
CA PRO A 39 3.69 -13.99 -1.66
C PRO A 39 2.56 -14.92 -2.14
N PHE A 40 1.40 -14.83 -1.49
CA PHE A 40 0.22 -15.62 -1.87
C PHE A 40 -0.21 -15.32 -3.31
N GLY A 41 -0.67 -16.34 -4.06
CA GLY A 41 -1.17 -16.16 -5.44
C GLY A 41 -0.11 -15.86 -6.50
N THR A 42 1.17 -15.74 -6.11
CA THR A 42 2.26 -15.41 -7.06
C THR A 42 3.01 -16.64 -7.55
N VAL A 43 3.90 -16.47 -8.52
CA VAL A 43 4.92 -17.42 -8.97
C VAL A 43 6.27 -16.70 -9.09
N LEU A 44 7.36 -17.40 -8.78
CA LEU A 44 8.72 -16.86 -8.96
C LEU A 44 9.09 -16.93 -10.44
N ILE A 45 9.29 -15.77 -11.05
CA ILE A 45 9.87 -15.66 -12.38
C ILE A 45 11.39 -15.65 -12.23
N PRO A 46 12.11 -16.65 -12.78
CA PRO A 46 13.56 -16.67 -12.69
C PRO A 46 14.14 -15.48 -13.46
N GLY A 47 15.19 -14.88 -12.90
CA GLY A 47 15.94 -13.85 -13.60
C GLY A 47 16.63 -14.41 -14.83
N GLY A 48 16.73 -13.58 -15.87
CA GLY A 48 17.31 -13.98 -17.15
C GLY A 48 17.30 -12.83 -18.15
N SER A 49 17.81 -13.10 -19.34
CA SER A 49 17.71 -12.19 -20.48
C SER A 49 16.74 -12.76 -21.51
N PHE A 50 15.89 -11.90 -22.07
CA PHE A 50 15.01 -12.26 -23.18
C PHE A 50 14.97 -11.13 -24.19
N THR A 51 14.65 -11.47 -25.44
CA THR A 51 14.49 -10.50 -26.52
C THR A 51 13.06 -9.98 -26.49
N MET A 52 12.90 -8.70 -26.15
CA MET A 52 11.62 -7.99 -26.08
C MET A 52 11.32 -7.33 -27.43
N GLY A 53 10.13 -7.57 -27.97
CA GLY A 53 9.67 -7.04 -29.27
C GLY A 53 9.39 -8.14 -30.28
N LYS A 54 8.77 -7.78 -31.41
CA LYS A 54 8.43 -8.72 -32.49
C LYS A 54 9.73 -9.20 -33.16
N GLN A 55 9.93 -10.52 -33.25
CA GLN A 55 11.10 -11.11 -33.91
C GLN A 55 10.94 -11.18 -35.44
N ASP A 56 9.69 -11.29 -35.93
CA ASP A 56 9.37 -11.36 -37.35
C ASP A 56 9.01 -9.98 -37.92
N GLU A 57 9.59 -9.65 -39.08
CA GLU A 57 9.20 -8.47 -39.85
C GLU A 57 7.77 -8.61 -40.36
N ASP A 58 6.93 -7.64 -40.03
CA ASP A 58 5.60 -7.52 -40.60
C ASP A 58 5.72 -6.96 -42.03
N ILE A 59 5.30 -7.73 -43.03
CA ILE A 59 5.34 -7.34 -44.45
C ILE A 59 4.54 -6.04 -44.69
N ALA A 60 3.59 -5.71 -43.81
CA ALA A 60 2.76 -4.52 -43.90
C ALA A 60 3.40 -3.22 -43.36
N GLY A 61 4.66 -3.22 -42.90
CA GLY A 61 5.37 -1.99 -42.52
C GLY A 61 4.77 -1.23 -41.33
N SER A 62 4.02 -1.90 -40.47
CA SER A 62 3.58 -1.33 -39.19
C SER A 62 4.80 -0.97 -38.36
N LEU A 63 4.77 0.21 -37.73
CA LEU A 63 5.82 0.76 -36.86
C LEU A 63 6.01 -0.13 -35.62
N SER A 64 6.65 -1.30 -35.80
CA SER A 64 7.02 -2.18 -34.72
C SER A 64 8.31 -1.66 -34.08
N THR A 65 8.33 -1.58 -32.76
CA THR A 65 9.55 -1.29 -31.99
C THR A 65 10.60 -2.36 -32.29
N PRO A 66 11.88 -1.98 -32.47
CA PRO A 66 12.94 -2.94 -32.75
C PRO A 66 13.14 -3.89 -31.57
N ALA A 67 13.43 -5.15 -31.87
CA ALA A 67 13.72 -6.17 -30.87
C ALA A 67 14.94 -5.76 -30.03
N ARG A 68 14.78 -5.70 -28.70
CA ARG A 68 15.85 -5.35 -27.76
C ARG A 68 16.01 -6.44 -26.71
N THR A 69 17.25 -6.82 -26.39
CA THR A 69 17.51 -7.77 -25.31
C THR A 69 17.43 -7.04 -23.97
N VAL A 70 16.52 -7.48 -23.11
CA VAL A 70 16.33 -6.95 -21.76
C VAL A 70 16.72 -8.02 -20.75
N THR A 71 17.47 -7.63 -19.72
CA THR A 71 17.80 -8.48 -18.58
C THR A 71 16.93 -8.06 -17.41
N VAL A 72 16.22 -9.02 -16.82
CA VAL A 72 15.32 -8.80 -15.68
C VAL A 72 15.80 -9.62 -14.49
N THR A 73 15.84 -9.00 -13.32
CA THR A 73 16.14 -9.66 -12.05
C THR A 73 14.99 -10.56 -11.63
N PRO A 74 15.21 -11.65 -10.86
CA PRO A 74 14.12 -12.51 -10.41
C PRO A 74 13.09 -11.72 -9.58
N PHE A 75 11.81 -11.93 -9.85
CA PHE A 75 10.69 -11.29 -9.15
C PHE A 75 9.48 -12.21 -9.09
N TYR A 76 8.50 -11.86 -8.27
CA TYR A 76 7.23 -12.57 -8.16
C TYR A 76 6.17 -11.91 -9.04
N MET A 77 5.37 -12.71 -9.75
CA MET A 77 4.25 -12.27 -10.58
C MET A 77 3.01 -13.06 -10.19
N ASP A 78 1.83 -12.44 -10.23
CA ASP A 78 0.57 -13.14 -9.98
C ASP A 78 0.34 -14.26 -11.02
N GLU A 79 -0.19 -15.39 -10.58
CA GLU A 79 -0.43 -16.56 -11.45
C GLU A 79 -1.60 -16.36 -12.41
N THR A 80 -2.62 -15.63 -11.97
CA THR A 80 -3.84 -15.28 -12.72
C THR A 80 -4.08 -13.77 -12.64
N GLU A 81 -4.91 -13.24 -13.54
CA GLU A 81 -5.43 -11.89 -13.38
C GLU A 81 -6.21 -11.74 -12.06
N ILE A 82 -6.27 -10.51 -11.55
CA ILE A 82 -7.04 -10.18 -10.35
C ILE A 82 -8.52 -10.38 -10.63
N THR A 83 -9.16 -11.18 -9.78
CA THR A 83 -10.59 -11.48 -9.89
C THR A 83 -11.46 -10.34 -9.34
N ASN A 84 -12.74 -10.30 -9.74
CA ASN A 84 -13.71 -9.36 -9.20
C ASN A 84 -13.86 -9.48 -7.69
N SER A 85 -13.80 -10.70 -7.14
CA SER A 85 -13.90 -10.93 -5.69
C SER A 85 -12.72 -10.34 -4.91
N GLU A 86 -11.48 -10.56 -5.39
CA GLU A 86 -10.27 -9.99 -4.80
C GLU A 86 -10.26 -8.47 -4.88
N TYR A 87 -10.67 -7.92 -6.03
CA TYR A 87 -10.74 -6.47 -6.20
C TYR A 87 -11.84 -5.84 -5.34
N ARG A 88 -13.00 -6.49 -5.19
CA ARG A 88 -14.05 -6.05 -4.24
C ARG A 88 -13.55 -6.05 -2.81
N GLN A 89 -12.74 -7.02 -2.41
CA GLN A 89 -12.12 -7.03 -1.09
C GLN A 89 -11.23 -5.79 -0.92
N PHE A 90 -10.39 -5.47 -1.91
CA PHE A 90 -9.57 -4.27 -1.89
C PHE A 90 -10.41 -2.97 -1.78
N VAL A 91 -11.43 -2.82 -2.62
CA VAL A 91 -12.36 -1.67 -2.59
C VAL A 91 -13.04 -1.56 -1.22
N PHE A 92 -13.45 -2.69 -0.64
CA PHE A 92 -14.05 -2.73 0.70
C PHE A 92 -13.07 -2.21 1.77
N TRP A 93 -11.81 -2.64 1.76
CA TRP A 93 -10.79 -2.17 2.70
C TRP A 93 -10.51 -0.67 2.57
N VAL A 94 -10.43 -0.16 1.34
CA VAL A 94 -10.21 1.27 1.11
C VAL A 94 -11.42 2.08 1.59
N ARG A 95 -12.63 1.63 1.25
CA ARG A 95 -13.88 2.24 1.73
C ARG A 95 -13.98 2.24 3.24
N ASP A 96 -13.71 1.12 3.89
CA ASP A 96 -13.71 0.96 5.35
C ASP A 96 -12.69 1.90 6.01
N SER A 97 -11.48 1.99 5.44
CA SER A 97 -10.43 2.93 5.89
C SER A 97 -10.86 4.40 5.80
N ILE A 98 -11.55 4.79 4.72
CA ILE A 98 -12.03 6.17 4.54
C ILE A 98 -13.12 6.49 5.57
N ILE A 99 -14.08 5.58 5.75
CA ILE A 99 -15.17 5.76 6.71
C ILE A 99 -14.61 5.86 8.14
N ARG A 100 -13.68 4.98 8.53
CA ARG A 100 -13.03 5.03 9.84
C ARG A 100 -12.28 6.33 10.06
N THR A 101 -11.57 6.83 9.05
CA THR A 101 -10.89 8.13 9.13
C THR A 101 -11.89 9.26 9.42
N LYS A 102 -13.00 9.30 8.68
CA LYS A 102 -14.06 10.30 8.89
C LYS A 102 -14.70 10.19 10.28
N LEU A 103 -15.03 8.98 10.72
CA LEU A 103 -15.58 8.73 12.07
C LEU A 103 -14.60 9.16 13.17
N ALA A 104 -13.31 8.85 13.02
CA ALA A 104 -12.29 9.21 13.98
C ALA A 104 -12.08 10.73 14.07
N MET A 105 -12.07 11.44 12.93
CA MET A 105 -12.02 12.90 12.88
C MET A 105 -13.22 13.52 13.58
N LEU A 106 -14.43 13.04 13.28
CA LEU A 106 -15.66 13.52 13.91
C LEU A 106 -15.68 13.23 15.43
N ALA A 107 -15.12 12.11 15.86
CA ALA A 107 -15.00 11.76 17.27
C ALA A 107 -14.05 12.71 18.03
N GLU A 108 -12.96 13.15 17.37
CA GLU A 108 -12.05 14.16 17.94
C GLU A 108 -12.69 15.55 17.98
N GLU A 109 -13.38 15.96 16.92
CA GLU A 109 -14.08 17.25 16.84
C GLU A 109 -15.19 17.37 17.90
N SER A 110 -15.98 16.30 18.08
CA SER A 110 -17.05 16.24 19.08
C SER A 110 -16.55 16.11 20.53
N GLY A 111 -15.23 16.04 20.74
CA GLY A 111 -14.63 15.99 22.07
C GLY A 111 -14.92 14.70 22.85
N GLY A 112 -15.32 13.62 22.18
CA GLY A 112 -15.54 12.30 22.78
C GLY A 112 -16.78 12.17 23.68
N ASN A 113 -17.71 13.14 23.67
CA ASN A 113 -18.91 13.10 24.53
C ASN A 113 -20.07 12.26 23.97
N THR A 114 -19.96 11.74 22.74
CA THR A 114 -20.93 10.81 22.15
C THR A 114 -20.48 9.36 22.37
N SER A 115 -21.27 8.61 23.15
CA SER A 115 -20.93 7.24 23.59
C SER A 115 -20.62 6.28 22.43
N SER A 116 -21.21 6.48 21.26
CA SER A 116 -21.09 5.58 20.11
C SER A 116 -19.85 5.88 19.25
N LEU A 117 -19.49 7.15 19.04
CA LEU A 117 -18.28 7.54 18.29
C LEU A 117 -16.99 7.22 19.03
N SER A 118 -17.05 7.14 20.36
CA SER A 118 -15.89 6.83 21.20
C SER A 118 -15.19 5.51 20.84
N LYS A 119 -15.91 4.57 20.21
CA LYS A 119 -15.39 3.28 19.72
C LYS A 119 -14.51 3.40 18.46
N TYR A 120 -14.77 4.40 17.63
CA TYR A 120 -14.13 4.56 16.31
C TYR A 120 -13.04 5.65 16.30
N LYS A 121 -12.59 6.09 17.48
CA LYS A 121 -11.49 7.04 17.61
C LYS A 121 -10.17 6.46 17.09
N PHE A 122 -9.21 7.35 16.81
CA PHE A 122 -7.84 6.91 16.54
C PHE A 122 -7.29 6.08 17.70
N LYS A 123 -6.48 5.08 17.35
CA LYS A 123 -5.85 4.21 18.33
C LYS A 123 -4.95 5.05 19.23
N ASP A 124 -5.26 5.05 20.51
CA ASP A 124 -4.45 5.75 21.51
C ASP A 124 -3.09 5.07 21.64
N SER A 125 -2.09 5.69 21.02
CA SER A 125 -0.74 5.15 20.94
C SER A 125 0.02 5.25 22.27
N THR A 126 -0.56 5.88 23.31
CA THR A 126 0.06 5.94 24.65
C THR A 126 0.17 4.57 25.33
N LYS A 127 -0.64 3.57 24.91
CA LYS A 127 -0.60 2.21 25.48
C LYS A 127 0.37 1.25 24.78
N GLY A 128 0.96 1.63 23.65
CA GLY A 128 1.82 0.73 22.84
C GLY A 128 3.02 1.39 22.15
N GLY A 129 3.04 2.71 22.02
CA GLY A 129 4.17 3.46 21.50
C GLY A 129 5.22 3.64 22.60
N GLY A 130 6.48 3.29 22.30
CA GLY A 130 7.59 3.66 23.17
C GLY A 130 7.61 5.18 23.44
N VAL A 131 8.32 5.61 24.49
CA VAL A 131 8.41 7.02 24.92
C VAL A 131 8.67 7.99 23.76
N TYR A 132 9.45 7.55 22.77
CA TYR A 132 9.73 8.30 21.54
C TYR A 132 8.48 8.62 20.71
N TYR A 133 7.55 7.67 20.54
CA TYR A 133 6.33 7.89 19.78
C TYR A 133 5.46 8.97 20.43
N LYS A 134 5.31 8.89 21.75
CA LYS A 134 4.58 9.90 22.53
C LYS A 134 5.21 11.27 22.38
N TYR A 135 6.54 11.35 22.52
CA TYR A 135 7.28 12.59 22.29
C TYR A 135 7.06 13.16 20.88
N MET A 136 7.07 12.32 19.84
CA MET A 136 6.86 12.78 18.46
C MET A 136 5.46 13.36 18.27
N MET A 137 4.43 12.68 18.79
CA MET A 137 3.04 13.16 18.71
C MET A 137 2.83 14.44 19.52
N ASP A 138 3.33 14.51 20.76
CA ASP A 138 3.13 15.69 21.63
C ASP A 138 3.84 16.95 21.07
N ASN A 139 4.98 16.79 20.39
CA ASN A 139 5.75 17.93 19.87
C ASN A 139 5.45 18.28 18.41
N TYR A 140 5.16 17.29 17.57
CA TYR A 140 4.99 17.49 16.12
C TYR A 140 3.55 17.27 15.66
N GLY A 141 2.65 16.79 16.52
CA GLY A 141 1.25 16.46 16.18
C GLY A 141 1.09 15.29 15.21
N SER A 142 2.20 14.82 14.62
CA SER A 142 2.23 13.85 13.55
C SER A 142 3.53 13.05 13.59
N LEU A 143 3.48 11.80 13.12
CA LEU A 143 4.65 10.94 13.00
C LEU A 143 5.53 11.27 11.78
N GLY A 144 5.38 12.47 11.21
CA GLY A 144 6.09 12.91 10.00
C GLY A 144 5.30 12.73 8.71
N ASP A 145 4.02 12.38 8.80
CA ASP A 145 3.12 12.21 7.66
C ASP A 145 2.16 13.40 7.53
N ILE A 146 2.76 14.59 7.34
CA ILE A 146 2.05 15.88 7.31
C ILE A 146 1.06 15.98 6.14
N ASN A 147 1.22 15.13 5.12
CA ASN A 147 0.40 15.18 3.92
C ASN A 147 -0.73 14.14 3.93
N SER A 148 -0.76 13.22 4.89
CA SER A 148 -1.80 12.20 5.01
C SER A 148 -3.02 12.74 5.75
N PRO A 149 -4.25 12.39 5.32
CA PRO A 149 -5.48 12.78 5.99
C PRO A 149 -5.49 12.45 7.50
N THR A 150 -4.79 11.39 7.89
CA THR A 150 -4.77 10.89 9.26
C THR A 150 -3.73 11.59 10.15
N GLU A 151 -2.94 12.51 9.59
CA GLU A 151 -1.83 13.22 10.27
C GLU A 151 -0.85 12.27 10.97
N GLY A 152 -0.71 11.03 10.50
CA GLY A 152 0.14 10.01 11.13
C GLY A 152 -0.44 9.37 12.40
N LYS A 153 -1.70 9.66 12.75
CA LYS A 153 -2.46 8.88 13.74
C LYS A 153 -2.86 7.54 13.10
N VAL A 154 -2.97 6.51 13.93
CA VAL A 154 -3.28 5.14 13.47
C VAL A 154 -4.77 4.88 13.67
N LEU A 155 -5.43 4.32 12.66
CA LEU A 155 -6.83 3.88 12.78
C LEU A 155 -6.95 2.69 13.73
N ASP A 156 -8.08 2.63 14.45
CA ASP A 156 -8.46 1.45 15.22
C ASP A 156 -9.33 0.52 14.37
N TRP A 157 -8.87 -0.73 14.25
CA TRP A 157 -9.51 -1.80 13.48
C TRP A 157 -10.21 -2.81 14.39
N THR A 158 -10.32 -2.52 15.69
CA THR A 158 -10.85 -3.47 16.69
C THR A 158 -12.35 -3.68 16.57
N GLU A 159 -13.12 -2.63 16.29
CA GLU A 159 -14.57 -2.69 16.13
C GLU A 159 -14.94 -2.70 14.64
N ASP A 160 -15.82 -3.59 14.22
CA ASP A 160 -16.31 -3.64 12.84
C ASP A 160 -17.28 -2.50 12.52
N LEU A 161 -17.31 -2.05 11.26
CA LEU A 161 -18.29 -1.08 10.80
C LEU A 161 -19.64 -1.77 10.52
N ILE A 162 -20.71 -1.07 10.87
CA ILE A 162 -22.09 -1.49 10.63
C ILE A 162 -22.57 -0.83 9.34
N PHE A 163 -22.91 -1.63 8.33
CA PHE A 163 -23.41 -1.11 7.05
C PHE A 163 -24.94 -1.12 6.93
N ASP A 164 -25.66 -1.86 7.80
CA ASP A 164 -27.12 -1.86 7.83
C ASP A 164 -27.65 -0.57 8.46
N THR A 165 -28.46 0.16 7.70
CA THR A 165 -29.07 1.44 8.10
C THR A 165 -29.94 1.33 9.35
N ASN A 166 -30.51 0.15 9.64
CA ASN A 166 -31.38 -0.05 10.80
C ASN A 166 -30.61 -0.22 12.11
N GLU A 167 -29.33 -0.57 12.02
CA GLU A 167 -28.47 -0.87 13.18
C GLU A 167 -27.49 0.27 13.48
N PHE A 168 -27.66 1.43 12.85
CA PHE A 168 -26.79 2.58 13.10
C PHE A 168 -26.93 3.07 14.55
N PRO A 169 -25.80 3.21 15.27
CA PRO A 169 -25.83 3.49 16.70
C PRO A 169 -26.19 4.95 17.02
N ASP A 170 -25.93 5.89 16.10
CA ASP A 170 -26.28 7.30 16.26
C ASP A 170 -26.36 8.06 14.92
N VAL A 171 -26.80 9.34 15.02
CA VAL A 171 -26.99 10.25 13.88
C VAL A 171 -25.65 10.64 13.25
N TYR A 172 -24.59 10.82 14.05
CA TYR A 172 -23.26 11.17 13.56
C TYR A 172 -22.63 10.05 12.73
N TYR A 173 -22.80 8.79 13.16
CA TYR A 173 -22.41 7.64 12.37
C TYR A 173 -23.20 7.59 11.06
N ALA A 174 -24.51 7.82 11.11
CA ALA A 174 -25.34 7.88 9.92
C ALA A 174 -24.89 8.98 8.95
N GLU A 175 -24.50 10.16 9.44
CA GLU A 175 -23.98 11.28 8.64
C GLU A 175 -22.69 10.91 7.90
N VAL A 176 -21.72 10.32 8.61
CA VAL A 176 -20.46 9.89 7.98
C VAL A 176 -20.72 8.81 6.95
N MET A 177 -21.58 7.84 7.26
CA MET A 177 -21.97 6.80 6.33
C MET A 177 -22.65 7.41 5.10
N ASP A 178 -23.59 8.33 5.29
CA ASP A 178 -24.30 9.02 4.22
C ASP A 178 -23.36 9.80 3.30
N SER A 179 -22.33 10.42 3.86
CA SER A 179 -21.32 11.16 3.09
C SER A 179 -20.62 10.32 2.01
N MET A 180 -20.62 8.97 2.12
CA MET A 180 -20.00 8.07 1.14
C MET A 180 -20.92 7.64 0.00
N TYR A 181 -22.22 7.93 0.08
CA TYR A 181 -23.19 7.57 -0.95
C TYR A 181 -23.56 8.79 -1.79
N LEU A 182 -24.19 8.53 -2.93
CA LEU A 182 -24.81 9.57 -3.75
C LEU A 182 -25.94 10.25 -2.99
N HIS A 183 -26.16 11.52 -3.29
CA HIS A 183 -27.26 12.26 -2.69
C HIS A 183 -28.61 11.70 -3.18
N THR A 184 -29.65 11.85 -2.36
CA THR A 184 -30.96 11.20 -2.61
C THR A 184 -31.61 11.66 -3.91
N ASP A 185 -31.34 12.89 -4.34
CA ASP A 185 -31.79 13.51 -5.58
C ASP A 185 -31.13 12.94 -6.85
N GLU A 186 -29.95 12.35 -6.74
CA GLU A 186 -29.24 11.73 -7.87
C GLU A 186 -29.68 10.27 -8.09
N THR A 187 -30.37 9.66 -7.11
CA THR A 187 -30.76 8.25 -7.19
C THR A 187 -32.12 8.08 -7.87
N PHE A 188 -32.17 7.31 -8.98
CA PHE A 188 -33.41 7.11 -9.75
C PHE A 188 -34.48 6.26 -9.03
N ASN A 189 -34.06 5.30 -8.18
CA ASN A 189 -34.95 4.35 -7.51
C ASN A 189 -34.99 4.50 -5.98
N GLY A 190 -34.44 5.60 -5.43
CA GLY A 190 -34.26 5.76 -3.98
C GLY A 190 -33.33 4.72 -3.33
N LYS A 191 -32.60 3.93 -4.15
CA LYS A 191 -31.60 2.97 -3.68
C LYS A 191 -30.32 3.74 -3.34
N ARG A 192 -29.78 3.51 -2.16
CA ARG A 192 -28.47 4.04 -1.76
C ARG A 192 -27.38 3.38 -2.60
N ILE A 193 -26.73 4.17 -3.45
CA ILE A 193 -25.63 3.73 -4.32
C ILE A 193 -24.35 4.41 -3.82
N LEU A 194 -23.27 3.62 -3.70
CA LEU A 194 -21.97 4.13 -3.29
C LEU A 194 -21.48 5.15 -4.32
N ASP A 195 -21.01 6.29 -3.84
CA ASP A 195 -20.42 7.30 -4.71
C ASP A 195 -18.99 6.86 -5.08
N ALA A 196 -18.81 6.45 -6.34
CA ALA A 196 -17.53 5.97 -6.87
C ALA A 196 -16.43 7.02 -6.74
N ASP A 197 -16.75 8.31 -6.91
CA ASP A 197 -15.78 9.40 -6.89
C ASP A 197 -15.23 9.68 -5.49
N LYS A 198 -15.90 9.18 -4.45
CA LYS A 198 -15.43 9.29 -3.06
C LYS A 198 -14.53 8.15 -2.62
N VAL A 199 -14.41 7.09 -3.42
CA VAL A 199 -13.53 5.95 -3.13
C VAL A 199 -12.16 6.19 -3.77
N VAL A 200 -11.43 7.15 -3.19
CA VAL A 200 -10.11 7.57 -3.68
C VAL A 200 -9.01 6.99 -2.80
N TYR A 201 -8.13 6.21 -3.41
CA TYR A 201 -6.91 5.74 -2.77
C TYR A 201 -5.81 6.81 -2.91
N THR A 202 -5.28 7.25 -1.78
CA THR A 202 -4.18 8.21 -1.73
C THR A 202 -2.90 7.51 -1.33
N TYR A 203 -1.84 7.68 -2.12
CA TYR A 203 -0.50 7.22 -1.75
C TYR A 203 0.55 8.30 -2.00
N PHE A 204 1.69 8.14 -1.33
CA PHE A 204 2.81 9.07 -1.40
C PHE A 204 4.01 8.38 -2.01
N THR A 205 4.54 8.95 -3.09
CA THR A 205 5.79 8.50 -3.70
C THR A 205 6.88 9.50 -3.37
N PHE A 206 8.11 8.99 -3.24
CA PHE A 206 9.28 9.83 -3.03
C PHE A 206 10.19 9.72 -4.26
N ASP A 207 10.38 10.84 -4.95
CA ASP A 207 11.22 10.90 -6.12
C ASP A 207 12.71 10.95 -5.71
N ASN A 208 13.31 9.76 -5.60
CA ASN A 208 14.72 9.62 -5.25
C ASN A 208 15.65 10.26 -6.29
N GLU A 209 15.27 10.23 -7.57
CA GLU A 209 16.13 10.74 -8.65
C GLU A 209 16.16 12.27 -8.67
N GLU A 210 15.00 12.91 -8.59
CA GLU A 210 14.91 14.36 -8.52
C GLU A 210 15.55 14.89 -7.23
N ALA A 211 15.37 14.20 -6.10
CA ALA A 211 16.00 14.53 -4.83
C ALA A 211 17.53 14.42 -4.90
N ALA A 212 18.07 13.42 -5.59
CA ALA A 212 19.52 13.25 -5.74
C ALA A 212 20.14 14.32 -6.66
N ARG A 213 19.41 14.77 -7.68
CA ARG A 213 19.88 15.79 -8.63
C ARG A 213 19.88 17.20 -8.02
N HIS A 214 18.98 17.50 -7.08
CA HIS A 214 18.86 18.82 -6.47
C HIS A 214 19.46 18.86 -5.06
N LYS A 215 20.65 19.45 -4.93
CA LYS A 215 21.28 19.67 -3.62
C LYS A 215 20.64 20.85 -2.89
N GLY A 216 20.31 20.67 -1.62
CA GLY A 216 19.90 21.75 -0.70
C GLY A 216 18.42 22.11 -0.67
N LYS A 217 17.56 21.38 -1.38
CA LYS A 217 16.10 21.49 -1.20
C LYS A 217 15.62 20.59 -0.06
N ASP A 218 14.55 21.01 0.60
CA ASP A 218 13.91 20.20 1.65
C ASP A 218 13.37 18.90 1.07
N ARG A 219 13.58 17.81 1.81
CA ARG A 219 13.12 16.46 1.42
C ARG A 219 11.60 16.42 1.19
N LYS A 220 10.83 17.29 1.86
CA LYS A 220 9.38 17.41 1.71
C LYS A 220 8.96 17.74 0.27
N SER A 221 9.76 18.51 -0.47
CA SER A 221 9.41 18.96 -1.83
C SER A 221 9.41 17.85 -2.88
N PHE A 222 10.02 16.69 -2.57
CA PHE A 222 10.10 15.53 -3.47
C PHE A 222 9.08 14.45 -3.13
N ILE A 223 8.20 14.70 -2.15
CA ILE A 223 7.08 13.83 -1.83
C ILE A 223 5.93 14.20 -2.75
N LYS A 224 5.56 13.30 -3.66
CA LYS A 224 4.43 13.45 -4.57
C LYS A 224 3.22 12.74 -3.96
N LYS A 225 2.09 13.44 -3.89
CA LYS A 225 0.80 12.89 -3.49
C LYS A 225 0.06 12.48 -4.76
N GLU A 226 -0.34 11.22 -4.83
CA GLU A 226 -1.11 10.69 -5.95
C GLU A 226 -2.45 10.19 -5.41
N GLU A 227 -3.53 10.58 -6.09
CA GLU A 227 -4.91 10.23 -5.79
C GLU A 227 -5.46 9.44 -6.96
N LEU A 228 -5.94 8.23 -6.69
CA LEU A 228 -6.46 7.31 -7.68
C LEU A 228 -7.88 6.93 -7.29
N ASN A 229 -8.85 7.15 -8.19
CA ASN A 229 -10.16 6.54 -8.04
C ASN A 229 -10.02 5.04 -8.33
N ILE A 230 -10.40 4.21 -7.36
CA ILE A 230 -10.25 2.76 -7.43
C ILE A 230 -11.56 2.04 -7.72
N TYR A 231 -12.69 2.74 -7.80
CA TYR A 231 -13.93 2.08 -8.16
C TYR A 231 -13.93 1.79 -9.67
N PRO A 232 -14.18 0.55 -10.12
CA PRO A 232 -14.08 0.21 -11.52
C PRO A 232 -15.18 0.90 -12.33
N ASP A 233 -14.84 1.35 -13.53
CA ASP A 233 -15.79 1.91 -14.49
C ASP A 233 -16.71 0.81 -15.03
N THR A 234 -17.88 0.68 -14.41
CA THR A 234 -18.92 -0.27 -14.85
C THR A 234 -19.48 0.05 -16.25
N THR A 235 -19.30 1.27 -16.76
CA THR A 235 -19.81 1.70 -18.07
C THR A 235 -18.95 1.25 -19.24
N VAL A 236 -17.77 0.69 -18.98
CA VAL A 236 -16.80 0.22 -19.98
C VAL A 236 -17.43 -0.74 -21.00
N TRP A 237 -18.33 -1.62 -20.55
CA TRP A 237 -19.01 -2.60 -21.42
C TRP A 237 -19.90 -1.95 -22.47
N VAL A 238 -20.54 -0.83 -22.15
CA VAL A 238 -21.39 -0.08 -23.09
C VAL A 238 -20.52 0.81 -23.97
N LYS A 239 -19.52 1.48 -23.37
CA LYS A 239 -18.67 2.44 -24.05
C LYS A 239 -17.79 1.80 -25.13
N ASP A 240 -17.15 0.68 -24.80
CA ASP A 240 -16.19 0.03 -25.68
C ASP A 240 -16.85 -0.97 -26.65
N PHE A 241 -17.98 -1.57 -26.26
CA PHE A 241 -18.72 -2.55 -27.07
C PHE A 241 -20.10 -2.04 -27.48
N ASN A 242 -20.12 -0.88 -28.16
CA ASN A 242 -21.31 -0.37 -28.82
C ASN A 242 -21.94 -1.48 -29.70
N TYR A 243 -23.26 -1.69 -29.58
CA TYR A 243 -24.07 -2.72 -30.28
C TYR A 243 -24.02 -4.16 -29.75
N SER A 244 -23.36 -4.41 -28.63
CA SER A 244 -23.51 -5.68 -27.91
C SER A 244 -24.71 -5.61 -26.95
N TYR A 245 -25.59 -6.62 -26.96
CA TYR A 245 -26.68 -6.75 -25.98
C TYR A 245 -26.14 -7.23 -24.62
N ASN A 246 -25.18 -6.49 -24.06
CA ASN A 246 -24.43 -6.84 -22.85
C ASN A 246 -24.99 -6.16 -21.59
N ASP A 247 -26.30 -5.81 -21.57
CA ASP A 247 -26.97 -5.18 -20.42
C ASP A 247 -26.68 -5.87 -19.07
N PRO A 248 -26.65 -7.22 -18.96
CA PRO A 248 -26.32 -7.89 -17.70
C PRO A 248 -24.87 -7.67 -17.27
N MET A 249 -23.93 -7.56 -18.21
CA MET A 249 -22.52 -7.32 -17.90
C MET A 249 -22.29 -5.88 -17.45
N HIS A 250 -22.98 -4.92 -18.06
CA HIS A 250 -22.87 -3.52 -17.63
C HIS A 250 -23.36 -3.31 -16.19
N GLN A 251 -24.51 -3.90 -15.82
CA GLN A 251 -25.17 -3.58 -14.55
C GLN A 251 -24.56 -4.34 -13.37
N ASP A 252 -24.19 -5.60 -13.59
CA ASP A 252 -23.98 -6.55 -12.49
C ASP A 252 -22.61 -7.22 -12.51
N TYR A 253 -21.76 -7.00 -13.53
CA TYR A 253 -20.47 -7.73 -13.66
C TYR A 253 -19.56 -7.61 -12.43
N PHE A 254 -19.41 -6.41 -11.89
CA PHE A 254 -18.53 -6.22 -10.72
C PHE A 254 -19.18 -6.67 -9.40
N SER A 255 -20.52 -6.64 -9.32
CA SER A 255 -21.25 -6.77 -8.04
C SER A 255 -21.89 -8.14 -7.83
N HIS A 256 -22.15 -8.90 -8.90
CA HIS A 256 -22.92 -10.14 -8.85
C HIS A 256 -22.04 -11.38 -8.69
N THR A 257 -22.46 -12.29 -7.80
CA THR A 257 -21.71 -13.49 -7.40
C THR A 257 -21.30 -14.41 -8.54
N ALA A 258 -22.09 -14.47 -9.62
CA ALA A 258 -21.78 -15.27 -10.81
C ALA A 258 -20.46 -14.87 -11.51
N TYR A 259 -19.97 -13.65 -11.29
CA TYR A 259 -18.76 -13.12 -11.91
C TYR A 259 -17.59 -12.99 -10.94
N ASP A 260 -17.68 -13.59 -9.74
CA ASP A 260 -16.68 -13.43 -8.68
C ASP A 260 -15.28 -13.90 -9.06
N ASP A 261 -15.20 -14.98 -9.84
CA ASP A 261 -13.95 -15.60 -10.31
C ASP A 261 -13.48 -15.04 -11.68
N TYR A 262 -14.19 -14.06 -12.24
CA TYR A 262 -13.82 -13.44 -13.51
C TYR A 262 -12.87 -12.26 -13.28
N PRO A 263 -12.01 -11.92 -14.26
CA PRO A 263 -11.07 -10.80 -14.10
C PRO A 263 -11.81 -9.48 -13.96
N VAL A 264 -11.25 -8.58 -13.15
CA VAL A 264 -11.78 -7.22 -13.02
C VAL A 264 -11.61 -6.43 -14.32
N VAL A 265 -12.62 -5.63 -14.67
CA VAL A 265 -12.64 -4.81 -15.89
C VAL A 265 -13.03 -3.38 -15.53
N GLY A 266 -12.44 -2.39 -16.21
CA GLY A 266 -12.70 -0.97 -15.98
C GLY A 266 -11.81 -0.34 -14.91
N VAL A 267 -10.62 -0.90 -14.68
CA VAL A 267 -9.59 -0.39 -13.75
C VAL A 267 -8.42 0.22 -14.52
#